data_AF-A0A519MHW5-F1
#
_entry.id   AF-A0A519MHW5-F1
#
_cell.length_a   1.000
_cell.length_b   1.000
_cell.length_c   1.000
_cell.angle_alpha   90.00
_cell.angle_beta   90.00
_cell.angle_gamma   90.00
#
_symmetry.space_group_name_H-M   'P 1'
#
loop_
_entity.id
_entity.type
_entity.pdbx_description
1 polymer ?
#
loop_
_entity_poly.entity_id
_entity_poly.type
_entity_poly.pdbx_seq_one_letter_code
_entity_poly.pdbx_strand_id
1 'polypeptide(L)'
;PHVESGLFTFIGATTENPSFEVNSALLSRAAVYVLQPLSEDDLKQIVALAQAEQALPAIENVAIDRLVAYADGDARRLLNTLETLAMAATQEKLAEITDAWLLKVLGERMRRYDKGGEQFYDTISALHKSVRGSDPDAALYWLVRMLDGGADPRYMARRLVRMASEDIGLADPRALRLALDAAEVYERLGTPEGELALAECVVYLAVAPKSNAVYKAYNAARAWVKKDGTRPVPMHLRNAPTKLMKELDYGKGYRYAHDEEGGFAAGENYLPEGMPEPGFYQPVERGLEIKIAQKLRALRDRNASADASGGMDDDA
;
A
#
# COMPACT_ATOMS: atom_id res chain seq x y z
N PRO A 1 15.06 22.52 -23.34
CA PRO A 1 15.40 23.72 -24.15
C PRO A 1 15.54 25.00 -23.33
N HIS A 2 14.57 25.41 -22.49
CA HIS A 2 14.60 26.73 -21.84
C HIS A 2 15.58 26.86 -20.65
N VAL A 3 15.81 25.77 -19.91
CA VAL A 3 16.85 25.72 -18.87
C VAL A 3 18.25 25.80 -19.51
N GLU A 4 18.42 25.17 -20.67
CA GLU A 4 19.70 25.13 -21.41
C GLU A 4 20.00 26.46 -22.11
N SER A 5 18.97 27.17 -22.56
CA SER A 5 19.12 28.49 -23.16
C SER A 5 19.35 29.60 -22.13
N GLY A 6 19.36 29.28 -20.83
CA GLY A 6 19.53 30.26 -19.75
C GLY A 6 18.35 31.22 -19.60
N LEU A 7 17.17 30.88 -20.14
CA LEU A 7 15.99 31.76 -20.06
C LEU A 7 15.52 31.94 -18.61
N PHE A 8 15.70 30.92 -17.77
CA PHE A 8 15.44 30.96 -16.34
C PHE A 8 16.35 30.00 -15.57
N THR A 9 16.52 30.26 -14.28
CA THR A 9 17.14 29.32 -13.33
C THR A 9 16.04 28.46 -12.72
N PHE A 10 16.17 27.14 -12.84
CA PHE A 10 15.21 26.19 -12.27
C PHE A 10 15.60 25.82 -10.83
N ILE A 11 14.69 26.05 -9.87
CA ILE A 11 14.82 25.59 -8.49
C ILE A 11 13.57 24.76 -8.18
N GLY A 12 13.77 23.45 -8.02
CA GLY A 12 12.72 22.51 -7.63
C GLY A 12 12.89 22.09 -6.17
N ALA A 13 11.80 21.98 -5.43
CA ALA A 13 11.77 21.43 -4.08
C ALA A 13 10.84 20.22 -4.04
N THR A 14 11.27 19.15 -3.37
CA THR A 14 10.51 17.91 -3.21
C THR A 14 10.85 17.29 -1.86
N THR A 15 9.87 16.66 -1.22
CA THR A 15 10.08 15.77 -0.07
C THR A 15 10.39 14.33 -0.51
N GLU A 16 9.99 13.98 -1.73
CA GLU A 16 10.27 12.68 -2.34
C GLU A 16 11.68 12.63 -2.92
N ASN A 17 12.26 11.43 -2.99
CA ASN A 17 13.58 11.24 -3.60
C ASN A 17 13.54 11.61 -5.10
N PRO A 18 14.33 12.62 -5.54
CA PRO A 18 14.30 13.13 -6.91
C PRO A 18 14.58 12.06 -7.98
N SER A 19 15.33 10.99 -7.65
CA SER A 19 15.68 9.96 -8.63
C SER A 19 14.50 9.12 -9.12
N PHE A 20 13.39 9.10 -8.38
CA PHE A 20 12.19 8.32 -8.76
C PHE A 20 11.16 9.16 -9.54
N GLU A 21 11.02 10.43 -9.18
CA GLU A 21 9.92 11.28 -9.66
C GLU A 21 10.35 12.33 -10.70
N VAL A 22 11.66 12.58 -10.84
CA VAL A 22 12.18 13.59 -11.77
C VAL A 22 12.86 12.93 -12.97
N ASN A 23 12.52 13.39 -14.18
CA ASN A 23 13.13 12.93 -15.42
C ASN A 23 14.67 13.11 -15.38
N SER A 24 15.40 12.08 -15.77
CA SER A 24 16.87 12.06 -15.83
C SER A 24 17.47 13.22 -16.63
N ALA A 25 16.79 13.70 -17.67
CA ALA A 25 17.23 14.86 -18.44
C ALA A 25 17.21 16.16 -17.62
N LEU A 26 16.31 16.29 -16.65
CA LEU A 26 16.26 17.44 -15.75
C LEU A 26 17.34 17.32 -14.66
N LEU A 27 17.47 16.11 -14.08
CA LEU A 27 18.48 15.82 -13.06
C LEU A 27 19.91 16.02 -13.57
N SER A 28 20.18 15.71 -14.84
CA SER A 28 21.52 15.94 -15.42
C SER A 28 21.91 17.41 -15.55
N ARG A 29 20.98 18.34 -15.30
CA ARG A 29 21.15 19.79 -15.42
C ARG A 29 20.86 20.54 -14.11
N ALA A 30 20.56 19.83 -13.04
CA ALA A 30 20.22 20.38 -11.74
C ALA A 30 21.14 19.82 -10.65
N ALA A 31 21.66 20.68 -9.77
CA ALA A 31 22.35 20.23 -8.57
C ALA A 31 21.30 19.77 -7.55
N VAL A 32 21.51 18.59 -6.96
CA VAL A 32 20.64 18.03 -5.92
C VAL A 32 21.26 18.34 -4.56
N TYR A 33 20.51 19.07 -3.73
CA TYR A 33 20.86 19.35 -2.35
C TYR A 33 19.89 18.63 -1.43
N VAL A 34 20.42 17.86 -0.49
CA VAL A 34 19.62 17.24 0.57
C VAL A 34 19.55 18.21 1.73
N LEU A 35 18.35 18.72 2.00
CA LEU A 35 18.08 19.51 3.19
C LEU A 35 17.72 18.56 4.33
N GLN A 36 18.20 18.88 5.53
CA GLN A 36 17.83 18.16 6.75
C GLN A 36 16.73 18.92 7.48
N PRO A 37 15.88 18.24 8.26
CA PRO A 37 15.00 18.90 9.21
C PRO A 37 15.79 19.82 10.15
N LEU A 38 15.17 20.91 10.59
CA LEU A 38 15.79 21.84 11.52
C LEU A 38 16.03 21.19 12.88
N SER A 39 17.13 21.56 13.53
CA SER A 39 17.36 21.16 14.93
C SER A 39 16.40 21.90 15.87
N GLU A 40 16.27 21.39 17.09
CA GLU A 40 15.50 22.08 18.13
C GLU A 40 16.03 23.51 18.38
N ASP A 41 17.35 23.70 18.36
CA ASP A 41 17.97 25.00 18.56
C ASP A 41 17.65 25.98 17.42
N ASP A 42 17.61 25.49 16.17
CA ASP A 42 17.20 26.30 15.01
C ASP A 42 15.73 26.74 15.13
N LEU A 43 14.86 25.83 15.57
CA LEU A 43 13.44 26.14 15.80
C LEU A 43 13.25 27.12 16.95
N LYS A 44 14.04 27.02 18.04
CA LYS A 44 14.04 27.99 19.14
C LYS A 44 14.44 29.38 18.66
N GLN A 45 15.37 29.50 17.70
CA GLN A 45 15.72 30.80 17.10
C GLN A 45 14.54 31.42 16.35
N ILE A 46 13.73 30.62 15.65
CA ILE A 46 12.51 31.10 14.98
C ILE A 46 11.51 31.65 16.01
N VAL A 47 11.31 30.94 17.13
CA VAL A 47 10.44 31.42 18.22
C VAL A 47 10.98 32.73 18.82
N ALA A 48 12.29 32.79 19.09
CA ALA A 48 12.92 33.99 19.63
C ALA A 48 12.76 35.21 18.70
N LEU A 49 12.86 35.00 17.38
CA LEU A 49 12.61 36.05 16.39
C LEU A 49 11.16 36.52 16.43
N ALA A 50 10.20 35.61 16.50
CA ALA A 50 8.78 35.96 16.61
C ALA A 50 8.46 36.74 17.90
N GLN A 51 9.13 36.42 19.01
CA GLN A 51 9.03 37.18 20.27
C GLN A 51 9.64 38.59 20.13
N ALA A 52 10.80 38.71 19.47
CA ALA A 52 11.47 40.00 19.27
C ALA A 52 10.63 40.96 18.41
N GLU A 53 9.92 40.43 17.41
CA GLU A 53 8.97 41.18 16.56
C GLU A 53 7.61 41.43 17.24
N GLN A 54 7.43 41.00 18.50
CA GLN A 54 6.16 41.10 19.24
C GLN A 54 4.97 40.48 18.49
N ALA A 55 5.22 39.45 17.67
CA ALA A 55 4.19 38.76 16.91
C ALA A 55 3.27 37.89 17.79
N LEU A 56 3.69 37.62 19.03
CA LEU A 56 3.00 36.77 20.00
C LEU A 56 3.02 37.46 21.38
N PRO A 57 2.04 37.17 22.26
CA PRO A 57 2.18 37.42 23.70
C PRO A 57 3.38 36.70 24.32
N ALA A 58 3.70 37.02 25.58
CA ALA A 58 4.72 36.27 26.31
C ALA A 58 4.40 34.77 26.30
N ILE A 59 5.42 33.92 26.28
CA ILE A 59 5.24 32.47 26.25
C ILE A 59 6.20 31.82 27.24
N GLU A 60 5.68 30.87 28.02
CA GLU A 60 6.48 30.11 28.98
C GLU A 60 7.56 29.28 28.28
N ASN A 61 8.76 29.19 28.87
CA ASN A 61 9.84 28.39 28.28
C ASN A 61 9.44 26.93 28.04
N VAL A 62 8.66 26.33 28.95
CA VAL A 62 8.15 24.96 28.80
C VAL A 62 7.21 24.85 27.59
N ALA A 63 6.41 25.88 27.32
CA ALA A 63 5.55 25.95 26.15
C ALA A 63 6.35 26.14 24.85
N ILE A 64 7.49 26.85 24.90
CA ILE A 64 8.43 26.95 23.77
C ILE A 64 9.02 25.58 23.44
N ASP A 65 9.54 24.86 24.45
CA ASP A 65 10.10 23.52 24.25
C ASP A 65 9.05 22.57 23.66
N ARG A 66 7.80 22.67 24.11
CA ARG A 66 6.69 21.89 23.55
C ARG A 66 6.34 22.28 22.12
N LEU A 67 6.38 23.57 21.77
CA LEU A 67 6.17 24.04 20.41
C LEU A 67 7.24 23.53 19.45
N VAL A 68 8.49 23.55 19.91
CA VAL A 68 9.64 23.05 19.15
C VAL A 68 9.50 21.55 18.94
N ALA A 69 9.19 20.79 19.99
CA ALA A 69 8.91 19.36 19.89
C ALA A 69 7.71 19.06 18.98
N TYR A 70 6.67 19.91 19.01
CA TYR A 70 5.52 19.78 18.11
C TYR A 70 5.88 20.05 16.65
N ALA A 71 6.80 20.99 16.37
CA ALA A 71 7.20 21.33 15.01
C ALA A 71 8.06 20.24 14.36
N ASP A 72 8.77 19.44 15.14
CA ASP A 72 9.51 18.24 14.70
C ASP A 72 10.40 18.49 13.47
N GLY A 73 11.16 19.58 13.52
CA GLY A 73 12.06 20.01 12.44
C GLY A 73 11.42 20.77 11.26
N ASP A 74 10.09 20.98 11.24
CA ASP A 74 9.38 21.75 10.21
C ASP A 74 9.12 23.22 10.66
N ALA A 75 9.90 24.15 10.10
CA ALA A 75 9.74 25.60 10.31
C ALA A 75 8.36 26.14 9.91
N ARG A 76 7.78 25.62 8.82
CA ARG A 76 6.47 26.06 8.32
C ARG A 76 5.38 25.66 9.30
N ARG A 77 5.47 24.44 9.84
CA ARG A 77 4.57 23.95 10.90
C ARG A 77 4.67 24.83 12.14
N LEU A 78 5.88 25.16 12.57
CA LEU A 78 6.10 26.07 13.70
C LEU A 78 5.46 27.44 13.46
N LEU A 79 5.77 28.09 12.33
CA LEU A 79 5.26 29.43 12.00
C LEU A 79 3.73 29.47 11.90
N ASN A 80 3.11 28.50 11.23
CA ASN A 80 1.65 28.39 11.15
C ASN A 80 1.01 28.21 12.54
N THR A 81 1.70 27.49 13.43
CA THR A 81 1.25 27.28 14.80
C THR A 81 1.38 28.56 15.61
N LEU A 82 2.50 29.25 15.51
CA LEU A 82 2.73 30.55 16.14
C LEU A 82 1.69 31.59 15.71
N GLU A 83 1.40 31.71 14.42
CA GLU A 83 0.36 32.60 13.89
C GLU A 83 -1.02 32.26 14.49
N THR A 84 -1.34 30.97 14.55
CA THR A 84 -2.60 30.51 15.14
C THR A 84 -2.70 30.84 16.61
N LEU A 85 -1.62 30.62 17.37
CA LEU A 85 -1.57 30.94 18.80
C LEU A 85 -1.71 32.44 19.01
N ALA A 86 -1.04 33.26 18.19
CA ALA A 86 -1.18 34.70 18.23
C ALA A 86 -2.62 35.16 17.99
N MET A 87 -3.30 34.62 16.98
CA MET A 87 -4.71 34.92 16.70
C MET A 87 -5.62 34.51 17.85
N ALA A 88 -5.49 33.28 18.36
CA ALA A 88 -6.32 32.76 19.43
C ALA A 88 -6.08 33.51 20.74
N ALA A 89 -4.82 33.80 21.08
CA ALA A 89 -4.46 34.56 22.27
C ALA A 89 -4.97 36.01 22.19
N THR A 90 -4.94 36.63 21.00
CA THR A 90 -5.51 37.96 20.77
C THR A 90 -7.03 37.95 20.99
N GLN A 91 -7.73 36.94 20.47
CA GLN A 91 -9.17 36.79 20.62
C GLN A 91 -9.58 36.57 22.10
N GLU A 92 -8.81 35.79 22.84
CA GLU A 92 -9.01 35.52 24.27
C GLU A 92 -8.41 36.61 25.18
N LYS A 93 -7.75 37.63 24.61
CA LYS A 93 -7.06 38.73 25.33
C LYS A 93 -6.04 38.22 26.36
N LEU A 94 -5.30 37.18 25.99
CA LEU A 94 -4.26 36.60 26.84
C LEU A 94 -2.99 37.44 26.81
N ALA A 95 -2.45 37.72 28.00
CA ALA A 95 -1.16 38.38 28.16
C ALA A 95 0.03 37.39 28.03
N GLU A 96 -0.22 36.10 28.27
CA GLU A 96 0.80 35.05 28.28
C GLU A 96 0.20 33.71 27.78
N ILE A 97 0.99 32.98 26.98
CA ILE A 97 0.72 31.64 26.50
C ILE A 97 1.37 30.65 27.49
N THR A 98 0.52 29.96 28.25
CA THR A 98 0.95 28.93 29.19
C THR A 98 0.99 27.55 28.53
N ASP A 99 1.74 26.62 29.11
CA ASP A 99 1.83 25.23 28.64
C ASP A 99 0.45 24.55 28.58
N ALA A 100 -0.39 24.77 29.58
CA ALA A 100 -1.73 24.19 29.66
C ALA A 100 -2.67 24.74 28.57
N TRP A 101 -2.60 26.04 28.28
CA TRP A 101 -3.40 26.64 27.23
C TRP A 101 -2.91 26.22 25.84
N LEU A 102 -1.58 26.19 25.64
CA LEU A 102 -0.97 25.67 24.43
C LEU A 102 -1.47 24.24 24.12
N LEU A 103 -1.49 23.36 25.12
CA LEU A 103 -1.98 21.99 24.97
C LEU A 103 -3.45 21.92 24.57
N LYS A 104 -4.29 22.82 25.09
CA LYS A 104 -5.70 22.91 24.70
C LYS A 104 -5.83 23.26 23.22
N VAL A 105 -5.09 24.27 22.75
CA VAL A 105 -5.14 24.75 21.36
C VAL A 105 -4.51 23.75 20.39
N LEU A 106 -3.36 23.16 20.76
CA LEU A 106 -2.69 22.12 19.97
C LEU A 106 -3.50 20.83 19.93
N GLY A 107 -4.10 20.40 21.05
CA GLY A 107 -4.88 19.16 21.15
C GLY A 107 -6.15 19.16 20.30
N GLU A 108 -6.75 20.33 20.06
CA GLU A 108 -7.84 20.50 19.11
C GLU A 108 -7.38 20.44 17.63
N ARG A 109 -6.09 20.70 17.36
CA ARG A 109 -5.50 20.72 16.01
C ARG A 109 -4.65 19.50 15.63
N MET A 110 -4.00 18.78 16.55
CA MET A 110 -3.33 17.51 16.24
C MET A 110 -4.30 16.51 15.61
N ARG A 111 -5.58 16.53 16.03
CA ARG A 111 -6.66 15.78 15.39
C ARG A 111 -6.91 16.14 13.91
N ARG A 112 -6.33 17.22 13.39
CA ARG A 112 -6.54 17.74 12.03
C ARG A 112 -5.30 17.71 11.14
N TYR A 113 -4.09 17.48 11.66
CA TYR A 113 -2.84 17.85 10.97
C TYR A 113 -1.77 16.74 10.97
N ASP A 114 -1.96 15.72 10.12
CA ASP A 114 -0.93 15.20 9.17
C ASP A 114 -1.59 14.24 8.16
N LYS A 115 -2.47 14.80 7.32
CA LYS A 115 -2.94 14.08 6.12
C LYS A 115 -2.03 14.43 4.95
N GLY A 116 -0.85 13.80 4.87
CA GLY A 116 -0.07 13.72 3.63
C GLY A 116 1.42 14.09 3.68
N GLY A 117 2.05 14.21 4.86
CA GLY A 117 3.49 14.41 4.99
C GLY A 117 4.34 13.13 4.87
N GLU A 118 5.67 13.29 4.82
CA GLU A 118 6.66 12.20 4.78
C GLU A 118 6.51 11.25 5.98
N GLN A 119 6.31 11.80 7.19
CA GLN A 119 6.12 11.03 8.42
C GLN A 119 4.89 10.12 8.34
N PHE A 120 3.78 10.57 7.75
CA PHE A 120 2.61 9.73 7.50
C PHE A 120 2.95 8.55 6.59
N TYR A 121 3.68 8.79 5.49
CA TYR A 121 4.09 7.74 4.55
C TYR A 121 5.09 6.76 5.17
N ASP A 122 6.03 7.23 5.98
CA ASP A 122 6.97 6.38 6.69
C ASP A 122 6.26 5.51 7.73
N THR A 123 5.32 6.08 8.47
CA THR A 123 4.57 5.35 9.51
C THR A 123 3.70 4.25 8.89
N ILE A 124 2.98 4.54 7.79
CA ILE A 124 2.20 3.50 7.10
C ILE A 124 3.10 2.44 6.47
N SER A 125 4.28 2.83 6.01
CA SER A 125 5.29 1.92 5.47
C SER A 125 5.84 1.00 6.56
N ALA A 126 6.11 1.55 7.75
CA ALA A 126 6.56 0.80 8.93
C ALA A 126 5.49 -0.18 9.40
N LEU A 127 4.22 0.23 9.46
CA LEU A 127 3.10 -0.67 9.75
C LEU A 127 3.07 -1.85 8.77
N HIS A 128 3.06 -1.56 7.47
CA HIS A 128 2.98 -2.59 6.43
C HIS A 128 4.18 -3.55 6.50
N LYS A 129 5.39 -3.04 6.71
CA LYS A 129 6.59 -3.86 6.87
C LYS A 129 6.54 -4.72 8.14
N SER A 130 5.98 -4.21 9.24
CA SER A 130 5.84 -4.95 10.50
C SER A 130 4.86 -6.12 10.35
N VAL A 131 3.69 -5.86 9.72
CA VAL A 131 2.74 -6.93 9.37
C VAL A 131 3.40 -7.98 8.48
N ARG A 132 4.09 -7.57 7.42
CA ARG A 132 4.82 -8.48 6.51
C ARG A 132 5.93 -9.24 7.22
N GLY A 133 6.64 -8.59 8.13
CA GLY A 133 7.71 -9.14 8.97
C GLY A 133 7.21 -10.08 10.07
N SER A 134 5.89 -10.19 10.25
CA SER A 134 5.24 -10.99 11.29
C SER A 134 5.58 -10.54 12.71
N ASP A 135 5.66 -9.22 12.90
CA ASP A 135 5.84 -8.59 14.21
C ASP A 135 4.50 -7.93 14.63
N PRO A 136 3.67 -8.61 15.46
CA PRO A 136 2.37 -8.09 15.88
C PRO A 136 2.49 -6.88 16.81
N ASP A 137 3.54 -6.82 17.65
CA ASP A 137 3.75 -5.72 18.60
C ASP A 137 4.11 -4.44 17.86
N ALA A 138 5.07 -4.51 16.93
CA ALA A 138 5.43 -3.38 16.08
C ALA A 138 4.27 -2.96 15.17
N ALA A 139 3.53 -3.92 14.60
CA ALA A 139 2.37 -3.61 13.77
C ALA A 139 1.29 -2.86 14.57
N LEU A 140 0.98 -3.32 15.79
CA LEU A 140 0.01 -2.65 16.65
C LEU A 140 0.50 -1.25 17.05
N TYR A 141 1.78 -1.11 17.41
CA TYR A 141 2.39 0.18 17.73
C TYR A 141 2.23 1.18 16.59
N TRP A 142 2.58 0.82 15.35
CA TRP A 142 2.48 1.73 14.22
C TRP A 142 1.04 2.06 13.84
N LEU A 143 0.10 1.11 13.97
CA LEU A 143 -1.33 1.40 13.80
C LEU A 143 -1.80 2.45 14.80
N VAL A 144 -1.55 2.22 16.10
CA VAL A 144 -1.98 3.13 17.17
C VAL A 144 -1.30 4.49 17.03
N ARG A 145 -0.02 4.54 16.65
CA ARG A 145 0.70 5.79 16.39
C ARG A 145 0.05 6.61 15.28
N MET A 146 -0.42 5.97 14.21
CA MET A 146 -1.14 6.65 13.14
C MET A 146 -2.51 7.16 13.60
N LEU A 147 -3.27 6.34 14.36
CA LEU A 147 -4.59 6.74 14.88
C LEU A 147 -4.47 7.93 15.85
N ASP A 148 -3.53 7.88 16.78
CA ASP A 148 -3.19 8.96 17.70
C ASP A 148 -2.74 10.23 16.96
N GLY A 149 -1.97 10.06 15.87
CA GLY A 149 -1.57 11.13 14.96
C GLY A 149 -2.70 11.71 14.08
N GLY A 150 -3.95 11.26 14.23
CA GLY A 150 -5.09 11.77 13.49
C GLY A 150 -5.25 11.22 12.06
N ALA A 151 -4.57 10.12 11.73
CA ALA A 151 -4.78 9.41 10.47
C ALA A 151 -6.24 8.94 10.38
N ASP A 152 -6.83 9.03 9.19
CA ASP A 152 -8.17 8.52 8.96
C ASP A 152 -8.18 6.97 9.11
N PRO A 153 -8.93 6.38 10.04
CA PRO A 153 -8.93 4.92 10.22
C PRO A 153 -9.43 4.17 8.97
N ARG A 154 -10.21 4.84 8.09
CA ARG A 154 -10.59 4.26 6.78
C ARG A 154 -9.40 4.09 5.86
N TYR A 155 -8.39 4.95 5.96
CA TYR A 155 -7.12 4.77 5.25
C TYR A 155 -6.40 3.52 5.75
N MET A 156 -6.40 3.30 7.06
CA MET A 156 -5.82 2.09 7.67
C MET A 156 -6.54 0.84 7.18
N ALA A 157 -7.88 0.82 7.21
CA ALA A 157 -8.68 -0.28 6.68
C ALA A 157 -8.32 -0.66 5.24
N ARG A 158 -8.17 0.33 4.34
CA ARG A 158 -7.73 0.10 2.95
C ARG A 158 -6.34 -0.56 2.89
N ARG A 159 -5.43 -0.17 3.78
CA ARG A 159 -4.07 -0.73 3.84
C ARG A 159 -4.05 -2.16 4.41
N LEU A 160 -4.93 -2.48 5.37
CA LEU A 160 -5.12 -3.85 5.87
C LEU A 160 -5.67 -4.78 4.77
N VAL A 161 -6.67 -4.33 4.01
CA VAL A 161 -7.20 -5.06 2.84
C VAL A 161 -6.08 -5.31 1.80
N ARG A 162 -5.21 -4.32 1.59
CA ARG A 162 -4.06 -4.47 0.70
C ARG A 162 -3.09 -5.54 1.22
N MET A 163 -2.68 -5.48 2.48
CA MET A 163 -1.77 -6.47 3.10
C MET A 163 -2.35 -7.88 3.05
N ALA A 164 -3.66 -8.04 3.28
CA ALA A 164 -4.33 -9.34 3.20
C ALA A 164 -4.19 -10.02 1.83
N SER A 165 -4.28 -9.23 0.74
CA SER A 165 -4.14 -9.76 -0.62
C SER A 165 -2.70 -9.85 -1.14
N GLU A 166 -1.80 -8.98 -0.66
CA GLU A 166 -0.40 -8.91 -1.11
C GLU A 166 0.53 -9.84 -0.33
N ASP A 167 0.40 -9.88 1.00
CA ASP A 167 1.38 -10.48 1.89
C ASP A 167 0.90 -11.78 2.54
N ILE A 168 -0.43 -11.99 2.64
CA ILE A 168 -1.03 -13.23 3.16
C ILE A 168 -1.51 -14.11 2.00
N GLY A 169 -2.30 -13.55 1.08
CA GLY A 169 -2.72 -14.21 -0.15
C GLY A 169 -3.45 -15.53 0.10
N LEU A 170 -3.11 -16.56 -0.67
CA LEU A 170 -3.74 -17.88 -0.55
C LEU A 170 -3.18 -18.73 0.59
N ALA A 171 -2.15 -18.28 1.30
CA ALA A 171 -1.67 -18.99 2.49
C ALA A 171 -2.72 -18.92 3.62
N ASP A 172 -3.50 -17.83 3.68
CA ASP A 172 -4.74 -17.77 4.44
C ASP A 172 -5.78 -16.83 3.79
N PRO A 173 -6.67 -17.35 2.91
CA PRO A 173 -7.67 -16.53 2.20
C PRO A 173 -8.67 -15.82 3.11
N ARG A 174 -8.81 -16.24 4.38
CA ARG A 174 -9.74 -15.62 5.35
C ARG A 174 -9.28 -14.22 5.76
N ALA A 175 -7.99 -13.93 5.63
CA ALA A 175 -7.41 -12.62 5.93
C ALA A 175 -8.11 -11.47 5.20
N LEU A 176 -8.48 -11.68 3.93
CA LEU A 176 -9.18 -10.66 3.16
C LEU A 176 -10.57 -10.39 3.72
N ARG A 177 -11.30 -11.44 4.11
CA ARG A 177 -12.62 -11.29 4.73
C ARG A 177 -12.52 -10.58 6.07
N LEU A 178 -11.58 -10.98 6.93
CA LEU A 178 -11.38 -10.32 8.22
C LEU A 178 -11.05 -8.82 8.05
N ALA A 179 -10.22 -8.45 7.08
CA ALA A 179 -9.92 -7.05 6.80
C ALA A 179 -11.13 -6.25 6.30
N LEU A 180 -12.01 -6.87 5.50
CA LEU A 180 -13.26 -6.25 5.06
C LEU A 180 -14.26 -6.11 6.23
N ASP A 181 -14.39 -7.15 7.06
CA ASP A 181 -15.29 -7.15 8.20
C ASP A 181 -14.83 -6.11 9.24
N ALA A 182 -13.53 -5.99 9.49
CA ALA A 182 -12.97 -4.94 10.35
C ALA A 182 -13.27 -3.53 9.82
N ALA A 183 -13.20 -3.33 8.49
CA ALA A 183 -13.59 -2.07 7.87
C ALA A 183 -15.09 -1.78 8.07
N GLU A 184 -15.95 -2.79 7.89
CA GLU A 184 -17.39 -2.65 8.08
C GLU A 184 -17.77 -2.38 9.54
N VAL A 185 -17.11 -3.05 10.50
CA VAL A 185 -17.26 -2.79 11.92
C VAL A 185 -16.87 -1.36 12.25
N TYR A 186 -15.76 -0.86 11.69
CA TYR A 186 -15.36 0.54 11.87
C TYR A 186 -16.41 1.51 11.30
N GLU A 187 -16.97 1.27 10.11
CA GLU A 187 -18.04 2.14 9.57
C GLU A 187 -19.30 2.15 10.44
N ARG A 188 -19.58 1.05 11.16
CA ARG A 188 -20.75 0.95 12.05
C ARG A 188 -20.52 1.60 13.42
N LEU A 189 -19.32 1.46 13.98
CA LEU A 189 -19.02 1.88 15.36
C LEU A 189 -18.29 3.22 15.45
N GLY A 190 -17.47 3.57 14.46
CA GLY A 190 -16.62 4.76 14.48
C GLY A 190 -15.52 4.73 15.54
N THR A 191 -14.87 5.87 15.78
CA THR A 191 -13.87 6.03 16.84
C THR A 191 -14.54 6.33 18.18
N PRO A 192 -14.08 5.73 19.30
CA PRO A 192 -12.95 4.77 19.40
C PRO A 192 -13.33 3.29 19.22
N GLU A 193 -14.60 2.89 19.35
CA GLU A 193 -15.00 1.49 19.49
C GLU A 193 -14.65 0.62 18.28
N GLY A 194 -14.78 1.18 17.07
CA GLY A 194 -14.46 0.50 15.81
C GLY A 194 -12.95 0.35 15.55
N GLU A 195 -12.10 1.14 16.20
CA GLU A 195 -10.65 1.04 16.03
C GLU A 195 -10.09 -0.27 16.58
N LEU A 196 -10.76 -0.84 17.58
CA LEU A 196 -10.39 -2.15 18.14
C LEU A 196 -10.49 -3.27 17.09
N ALA A 197 -11.47 -3.20 16.18
CA ALA A 197 -11.59 -4.17 15.09
C ALA A 197 -10.44 -4.05 14.08
N LEU A 198 -9.95 -2.83 13.84
CA LEU A 198 -8.76 -2.61 13.00
C LEU A 198 -7.50 -3.15 13.68
N ALA A 199 -7.38 -2.98 15.00
CA ALA A 199 -6.29 -3.55 15.80
C ALA A 199 -6.34 -5.09 15.81
N GLU A 200 -7.51 -5.70 15.99
CA GLU A 200 -7.66 -7.16 15.88
C GLU A 200 -7.22 -7.67 14.51
N CYS A 201 -7.64 -6.99 13.44
CA CYS A 201 -7.24 -7.34 12.08
C CYS A 201 -5.72 -7.20 11.88
N VAL A 202 -5.08 -6.13 12.38
CA VAL A 202 -3.64 -5.92 12.19
C VAL A 202 -2.82 -7.02 12.84
N VAL A 203 -3.22 -7.45 14.05
CA VAL A 203 -2.57 -8.54 14.78
C VAL A 203 -2.76 -9.86 14.03
N TYR A 204 -3.99 -10.14 13.57
CA TYR A 204 -4.25 -11.34 12.76
C TYR A 204 -3.37 -11.40 11.51
N LEU A 205 -3.30 -10.30 10.75
CA LEU A 205 -2.47 -10.23 9.53
C LEU A 205 -0.99 -10.41 9.86
N ALA A 206 -0.51 -9.85 10.97
CA ALA A 206 0.87 -10.00 11.43
C ALA A 206 1.20 -11.46 11.75
N VAL A 207 0.30 -12.23 12.38
CA VAL A 207 0.58 -13.64 12.72
C VAL A 207 0.16 -14.65 11.65
N ALA A 208 -0.57 -14.23 10.61
CA ALA A 208 -1.01 -15.11 9.54
C ALA A 208 0.16 -15.68 8.71
N PRO A 209 0.03 -16.91 8.14
CA PRO A 209 0.98 -17.44 7.17
C PRO A 209 1.15 -16.49 5.99
N LYS A 210 2.40 -16.14 5.67
CA LYS A 210 2.72 -15.17 4.61
C LYS A 210 2.85 -15.84 3.25
N SER A 211 2.24 -15.28 2.21
CA SER A 211 2.50 -15.61 0.82
C SER A 211 2.23 -14.42 -0.09
N ASN A 212 3.25 -14.06 -0.89
CA ASN A 212 3.11 -13.14 -2.01
C ASN A 212 3.10 -13.87 -3.37
N ALA A 213 2.83 -15.18 -3.38
CA ALA A 213 2.87 -16.01 -4.59
C ALA A 213 1.87 -15.52 -5.65
N VAL A 214 0.64 -15.19 -5.24
CA VAL A 214 -0.38 -14.61 -6.14
C VAL A 214 0.04 -13.23 -6.65
N TYR A 215 0.58 -12.38 -5.78
CA TYR A 215 1.06 -11.04 -6.16
C TYR A 215 2.17 -11.13 -7.23
N LYS A 216 3.15 -12.01 -7.02
CA LYS A 216 4.21 -12.28 -7.99
C LYS A 216 3.67 -12.85 -9.29
N ALA A 217 2.76 -13.82 -9.22
CA ALA A 217 2.13 -14.44 -10.39
C ALA A 217 1.39 -13.42 -11.25
N TYR A 218 0.59 -12.56 -10.62
CA TYR A 218 -0.15 -11.50 -11.30
C TYR A 218 0.79 -10.50 -12.00
N ASN A 219 1.84 -10.06 -11.31
CA ASN A 219 2.81 -9.13 -11.89
C ASN A 219 3.60 -9.76 -13.04
N ALA A 220 3.96 -11.04 -12.94
CA ALA A 220 4.60 -11.78 -14.02
C ALA A 220 3.68 -11.92 -15.25
N ALA A 221 2.40 -12.28 -15.04
CA ALA A 221 1.42 -12.35 -16.12
C ALA A 221 1.18 -10.99 -16.79
N ARG A 222 1.07 -9.91 -16.00
CA ARG A 222 0.97 -8.52 -16.49
C ARG A 222 2.18 -8.13 -17.33
N ALA A 223 3.38 -8.45 -16.87
CA ALA A 223 4.61 -8.17 -17.58
C ALA A 223 4.73 -8.98 -18.88
N TRP A 224 4.28 -10.24 -18.87
CA TRP A 224 4.23 -11.09 -20.06
C TRP A 224 3.28 -10.49 -21.10
N VAL A 225 2.02 -10.25 -20.75
CA VAL A 225 1.00 -9.72 -21.68
C VAL A 225 1.42 -8.36 -22.26
N LYS A 226 2.14 -7.53 -21.49
CA LYS A 226 2.65 -6.25 -21.99
C LYS A 226 3.73 -6.40 -23.07
N LYS A 227 4.50 -7.50 -23.04
CA LYS A 227 5.59 -7.79 -23.98
C LYS A 227 5.15 -8.70 -25.14
N ASP A 228 4.15 -9.53 -24.90
CA ASP A 228 3.62 -10.49 -25.86
C ASP A 228 2.62 -9.83 -26.82
N GLY A 229 2.50 -10.39 -28.02
CA GLY A 229 1.48 -9.96 -28.97
C GLY A 229 0.09 -10.46 -28.58
N THR A 230 -0.95 -9.91 -29.20
CA THR A 230 -2.32 -10.45 -29.04
C THR A 230 -2.40 -11.85 -29.65
N ARG A 231 -2.49 -12.87 -28.81
CA ARG A 231 -2.73 -14.26 -29.23
C ARG A 231 -4.22 -14.57 -29.30
N PRO A 232 -4.69 -15.36 -30.27
CA PRO A 232 -6.08 -15.77 -30.33
C PRO A 232 -6.43 -16.72 -29.20
N VAL A 233 -7.69 -16.69 -28.76
CA VAL A 233 -8.25 -17.73 -27.88
C VAL A 233 -8.33 -19.05 -28.68
N PRO A 234 -7.84 -20.18 -28.14
CA PRO A 234 -7.99 -21.51 -28.75
C PRO A 234 -9.44 -21.82 -29.12
N MET A 235 -9.66 -22.48 -30.25
CA MET A 235 -11.01 -22.69 -30.81
C MET A 235 -11.95 -23.42 -29.84
N HIS A 236 -11.46 -24.42 -29.13
CA HIS A 236 -12.22 -25.20 -28.16
C HIS A 236 -12.61 -24.41 -26.90
N LEU A 237 -11.97 -23.27 -26.64
CA LEU A 237 -12.33 -22.38 -25.51
C LEU A 237 -13.24 -21.22 -25.93
N ARG A 238 -13.52 -21.05 -27.23
CA ARG A 238 -14.36 -19.96 -27.71
C ARG A 238 -15.83 -20.23 -27.44
N ASN A 239 -16.57 -19.17 -27.11
CA ASN A 239 -18.01 -19.22 -27.03
C ASN A 239 -18.64 -19.35 -28.43
N ALA A 240 -19.66 -20.21 -28.57
CA ALA A 240 -20.36 -20.48 -29.83
C ALA A 240 -21.90 -20.31 -29.73
N PRO A 241 -22.39 -19.11 -29.38
CA PRO A 241 -23.82 -18.89 -29.13
C PRO A 241 -24.66 -18.85 -30.41
N THR A 242 -24.06 -18.53 -31.57
CA THR A 242 -24.78 -18.39 -32.84
C THR A 242 -24.62 -19.63 -33.72
N LYS A 243 -25.56 -19.83 -34.66
CA LYS A 243 -25.48 -20.91 -35.65
C LYS A 243 -24.22 -20.82 -36.51
N LEU A 244 -23.91 -19.62 -37.00
CA LEU A 244 -22.70 -19.36 -37.78
C LEU A 244 -21.41 -19.71 -37.02
N MET A 245 -21.33 -19.39 -35.72
CA MET A 245 -20.14 -19.74 -34.91
C MET A 245 -19.96 -21.25 -34.76
N LYS A 246 -21.05 -22.00 -34.61
CA LYS A 246 -21.00 -23.48 -34.56
C LYS A 246 -20.59 -24.08 -35.91
N GLU A 247 -21.05 -23.50 -37.01
CA GLU A 247 -20.63 -23.88 -38.37
C GLU A 247 -19.13 -23.58 -38.61
N LEU A 248 -18.59 -22.58 -37.92
CA LEU A 248 -17.16 -22.23 -37.92
C LEU A 248 -16.35 -22.98 -36.84
N ASP A 249 -16.88 -24.08 -36.30
CA ASP A 249 -16.22 -24.94 -35.31
C ASP A 249 -15.84 -24.24 -33.98
N TYR A 250 -16.45 -23.09 -33.63
CA TYR A 250 -16.23 -22.45 -32.34
C TYR A 250 -16.69 -23.39 -31.21
N GLY A 251 -15.84 -23.58 -30.20
CA GLY A 251 -16.12 -24.47 -29.07
C GLY A 251 -16.07 -25.97 -29.40
N LYS A 252 -15.75 -26.35 -30.64
CA LYS A 252 -15.58 -27.76 -31.02
C LYS A 252 -14.35 -28.32 -30.31
N GLY A 253 -14.46 -29.54 -29.80
CA GLY A 253 -13.40 -30.19 -29.02
C GLY A 253 -13.33 -29.72 -27.57
N TYR A 254 -14.23 -28.85 -27.10
CA TYR A 254 -14.29 -28.47 -25.69
C TYR A 254 -14.57 -29.68 -24.80
N ARG A 255 -13.65 -29.94 -23.88
CA ARG A 255 -13.82 -30.97 -22.86
C ARG A 255 -14.42 -30.39 -21.59
N TYR A 256 -15.64 -30.80 -21.26
CA TYR A 256 -16.34 -30.35 -20.07
C TYR A 256 -15.84 -31.12 -18.83
N ALA A 257 -14.93 -30.48 -18.08
CA ALA A 257 -14.21 -31.13 -16.99
C ALA A 257 -15.09 -31.82 -15.92
N HIS A 258 -16.33 -31.36 -15.70
CA HIS A 258 -17.25 -31.98 -14.73
C HIS A 258 -17.72 -33.39 -15.14
N ASP A 259 -17.69 -33.71 -16.43
CA ASP A 259 -18.05 -35.04 -16.96
C ASP A 259 -16.85 -35.99 -16.96
N GLU A 260 -15.67 -35.51 -16.59
CA GLU A 260 -14.43 -36.29 -16.56
C GLU A 260 -14.02 -36.71 -15.14
N GLU A 261 -13.17 -37.74 -15.08
CA GLU A 261 -12.74 -38.33 -13.82
C GLU A 261 -12.10 -37.30 -12.89
N GLY A 262 -12.62 -37.21 -11.66
CA GLY A 262 -12.16 -36.27 -10.66
C GLY A 262 -12.44 -34.80 -10.99
N GLY A 263 -13.32 -34.52 -11.95
CA GLY A 263 -13.68 -33.16 -12.34
C GLY A 263 -12.57 -32.41 -13.06
N PHE A 264 -11.71 -33.11 -13.81
CA PHE A 264 -10.52 -32.55 -14.44
C PHE A 264 -10.21 -33.20 -15.80
N ALA A 265 -10.18 -32.36 -16.84
CA ALA A 265 -9.81 -32.75 -18.20
C ALA A 265 -8.28 -32.86 -18.34
N ALA A 266 -7.72 -34.02 -17.99
CA ALA A 266 -6.28 -34.25 -18.05
C ALA A 266 -5.76 -34.16 -19.50
N GLY A 267 -4.66 -33.44 -19.71
CA GLY A 267 -4.07 -33.18 -21.04
C GLY A 267 -4.75 -32.05 -21.83
N GLU A 268 -5.76 -31.38 -21.27
CA GLU A 268 -6.37 -30.21 -21.91
C GLU A 268 -5.46 -28.97 -21.83
N ASN A 269 -5.40 -28.19 -22.91
CA ASN A 269 -4.61 -26.96 -22.97
C ASN A 269 -5.50 -25.72 -22.91
N TYR A 270 -5.26 -24.89 -21.89
CA TYR A 270 -6.02 -23.65 -21.68
C TYR A 270 -5.28 -22.38 -22.15
N LEU A 271 -4.02 -22.51 -22.58
CA LEU A 271 -3.22 -21.42 -23.10
C LEU A 271 -3.37 -21.34 -24.63
N PRO A 272 -3.07 -20.17 -25.24
CA PRO A 272 -3.00 -20.06 -26.69
C PRO A 272 -2.10 -21.12 -27.31
N GLU A 273 -2.46 -21.60 -28.50
CA GLU A 273 -1.64 -22.54 -29.26
C GLU A 273 -0.21 -22.01 -29.46
N GLY A 274 0.78 -22.88 -29.25
CA GLY A 274 2.20 -22.54 -29.34
C GLY A 274 2.73 -21.62 -28.24
N MET A 275 1.93 -21.27 -27.22
CA MET A 275 2.42 -20.57 -26.03
C MET A 275 3.09 -21.56 -25.07
N PRO A 276 4.35 -21.33 -24.66
CA PRO A 276 4.98 -22.15 -23.64
C PRO A 276 4.28 -21.96 -22.29
N GLU A 277 4.27 -22.99 -21.45
CA GLU A 277 3.72 -22.88 -20.10
C GLU A 277 4.48 -21.82 -19.29
N PRO A 278 3.79 -20.76 -18.80
CA PRO A 278 4.48 -19.64 -18.17
C PRO A 278 4.80 -19.87 -16.69
N GLY A 279 4.18 -20.87 -16.04
CA GLY A 279 4.45 -21.21 -14.64
C GLY A 279 4.27 -20.07 -13.65
N PHE A 280 3.38 -19.10 -13.93
CA PHE A 280 3.27 -17.84 -13.16
C PHE A 280 3.00 -18.06 -11.68
N TYR A 281 2.08 -18.95 -11.33
CA TYR A 281 1.70 -19.22 -9.95
C TYR A 281 2.51 -20.38 -9.36
N GLN A 282 3.32 -20.03 -8.36
CA GLN A 282 4.18 -20.96 -7.62
C GLN A 282 3.81 -20.86 -6.14
N PRO A 283 2.89 -21.71 -5.64
CA PRO A 283 2.48 -21.68 -4.24
C PRO A 283 3.67 -21.98 -3.31
N VAL A 284 3.66 -21.41 -2.11
CA VAL A 284 4.67 -21.67 -1.09
C VAL A 284 4.16 -22.70 -0.08
N GLU A 285 5.08 -23.38 0.60
CA GLU A 285 4.75 -24.41 1.61
C GLU A 285 4.36 -23.76 2.96
N ARG A 286 3.34 -22.89 2.95
CA ARG A 286 2.82 -22.17 4.13
C ARG A 286 1.30 -22.14 4.10
N GLY A 287 0.67 -22.35 5.26
CA GLY A 287 -0.79 -22.29 5.40
C GLY A 287 -1.53 -23.20 4.40
N LEU A 288 -2.61 -22.69 3.82
CA LEU A 288 -3.41 -23.43 2.83
C LEU A 288 -2.69 -23.67 1.50
N GLU A 289 -1.63 -22.90 1.19
CA GLU A 289 -0.86 -23.13 -0.04
C GLU A 289 -0.13 -24.48 -0.05
N ILE A 290 0.10 -25.12 1.10
CA ILE A 290 0.61 -26.51 1.17
C ILE A 290 -0.35 -27.47 0.43
N LYS A 291 -1.65 -27.34 0.69
CA LYS A 291 -2.67 -28.18 0.05
C LYS A 291 -2.89 -27.81 -1.41
N ILE A 292 -2.78 -26.52 -1.74
CA ILE A 292 -2.84 -26.04 -3.12
C ILE A 292 -1.65 -26.60 -3.92
N ALA A 293 -0.43 -26.55 -3.37
CA ALA A 293 0.76 -27.10 -4.00
C ALA A 293 0.64 -28.61 -4.24
N GLN A 294 0.15 -29.36 -3.24
CA GLN A 294 -0.14 -30.80 -3.38
C GLN A 294 -1.14 -31.08 -4.51
N LYS A 295 -2.25 -30.33 -4.57
CA LYS A 295 -3.24 -30.45 -5.65
C LYS A 295 -2.63 -30.15 -7.01
N LEU A 296 -1.89 -29.04 -7.15
CA LEU A 296 -1.30 -28.65 -8.43
C LEU A 296 -0.23 -29.63 -8.92
N ARG A 297 0.56 -30.23 -8.03
CA ARG A 297 1.49 -31.32 -8.39
C ARG A 297 0.73 -32.52 -8.96
N ALA A 298 -0.29 -33.01 -8.25
CA ALA A 298 -1.10 -34.14 -8.73
C ALA A 298 -1.79 -33.87 -10.08
N LEU A 299 -2.28 -32.65 -10.32
CA LEU A 299 -2.88 -32.28 -11.61
C LEU A 299 -1.83 -32.25 -12.75
N ARG A 300 -0.61 -31.77 -12.48
CA ARG A 300 0.48 -31.79 -13.45
C ARG A 300 0.90 -33.22 -13.81
N ASP A 301 0.97 -34.12 -12.82
CA ASP A 301 1.29 -35.52 -13.05
C ASP A 301 0.22 -36.21 -13.93
N ARG A 302 -1.07 -35.87 -13.72
CA ARG A 302 -2.18 -36.34 -14.56
C ARG A 302 -2.09 -35.81 -15.99
N ASN A 303 -1.74 -34.54 -16.18
CA ASN A 303 -1.51 -33.99 -17.52
C ASN A 303 -0.37 -34.72 -18.23
N ALA A 304 0.79 -34.86 -17.57
CA ALA A 304 1.94 -35.55 -18.15
C ALA A 304 1.63 -37.02 -18.52
N SER A 305 0.80 -37.70 -17.72
CA SER A 305 0.36 -39.07 -18.00
C SER A 305 -0.58 -39.13 -19.21
N ALA A 306 -1.50 -38.17 -19.34
CA ALA A 306 -2.42 -38.09 -20.47
C ALA A 306 -1.67 -37.80 -21.79
N ASP A 307 -0.70 -36.89 -21.75
CA ASP A 307 0.14 -36.55 -22.92
C ASP A 307 0.96 -37.75 -23.39
N ALA A 308 1.48 -38.56 -22.44
CA ALA A 308 2.22 -39.78 -22.76
C ALA A 308 1.34 -40.88 -23.38
N SER A 309 0.06 -40.97 -22.97
CA SER A 309 -0.88 -41.93 -23.56
C SER A 309 -1.41 -41.51 -24.93
N GLY A 310 -1.61 -40.21 -25.17
CA GLY A 310 -2.07 -39.70 -26.47
C GLY A 310 -1.03 -39.85 -27.59
N GLY A 311 0.26 -39.82 -27.25
CA GLY A 311 1.34 -40.02 -28.23
C GLY A 311 1.56 -41.47 -28.68
N MET A 312 0.92 -42.47 -28.06
CA MET A 312 1.04 -43.88 -28.48
C MET A 312 -0.02 -44.29 -29.51
N ASP A 313 -1.13 -43.57 -29.63
CA ASP A 313 -2.21 -43.88 -30.57
C ASP A 313 -2.04 -43.24 -31.97
N ASP A 314 -1.17 -42.23 -32.11
CA ASP A 314 -0.89 -41.55 -33.39
C ASP A 314 0.22 -42.20 -34.24
N ASP A 315 0.91 -43.23 -33.71
CA ASP A 315 2.03 -43.95 -34.36
C ASP A 315 1.66 -45.37 -34.87
N ALA A 316 0.36 -45.70 -34.96
CA ALA A 316 -0.17 -46.99 -35.43
C ALA A 316 -1.06 -46.85 -36.69
#